data_AF-A0A2D6Q945-F1
#
_entry.id   AF-A0A2D6Q945-F1
#
_cell.length_a   1.000
_cell.length_b   1.000
_cell.length_c   1.000
_cell.angle_alpha   90.00
_cell.angle_beta   90.00
_cell.angle_gamma   90.00
#
_symmetry.space_group_name_H-M   'P 1'
#
loop_
_entity.id
_entity.type
_entity.pdbx_description
1 polymer ?
#
loop_
_entity_poly.entity_id
_entity_poly.type
_entity_poly.pdbx_seq_one_letter_code
_entity_poly.pdbx_strand_id
1 'polypeptide(L)'
;MDITDYTKGKGEFLKAEDIIQNPAAVFLVTDHGNIVENKFGNERLHLGGEFDGQCKTFDISSTNARILVSIHGVETKEWIGKSITLDTYKTRTSDGKMVDAIAVSELQ
;
A
#
# COMPACT_ATOMS: atom_id res chain seq x y z
N MET A 1 8.67 -17.46 -21.98
CA MET A 1 8.00 -16.26 -21.44
C MET A 1 8.90 -15.75 -20.34
N ASP A 2 9.53 -14.59 -20.53
CA ASP A 2 10.55 -14.07 -19.63
C ASP A 2 9.89 -13.37 -18.43
N ILE A 3 10.23 -13.80 -17.22
CA ILE A 3 9.62 -13.33 -15.97
C ILE A 3 10.08 -11.91 -15.59
N THR A 4 11.08 -11.37 -16.30
CA THR A 4 11.57 -10.00 -16.10
C THR A 4 10.60 -8.91 -16.56
N ASP A 5 9.59 -9.25 -17.37
CA ASP A 5 8.53 -8.30 -17.76
C ASP A 5 7.41 -8.17 -16.71
N TYR A 6 7.31 -9.08 -15.73
CA TYR A 6 6.23 -9.06 -14.72
C TYR A 6 6.46 -8.06 -13.58
N THR A 7 7.68 -7.53 -13.43
CA THR A 7 8.04 -6.57 -12.37
C THR A 7 8.03 -5.10 -12.80
N LYS A 8 7.66 -4.79 -14.04
CA LYS A 8 7.45 -3.40 -14.50
C LYS A 8 5.99 -2.97 -14.40
N GLY A 9 5.38 -3.18 -13.23
CA GLY A 9 4.28 -2.30 -12.81
C GLY A 9 4.84 -0.87 -12.77
N LYS A 10 4.20 0.06 -13.47
CA LYS A 10 4.74 1.37 -13.87
C LYS A 10 5.00 2.39 -12.73
N GLY A 11 5.21 1.97 -11.50
CA GLY A 11 5.51 2.86 -10.37
C GLY A 11 6.41 2.18 -9.35
N GLU A 12 7.22 2.97 -8.65
CA GLU A 12 7.95 2.47 -7.50
C GLU A 12 6.95 2.06 -6.40
N PHE A 13 7.17 0.90 -5.78
CA PHE A 13 6.35 0.51 -4.63
C PHE A 13 6.66 1.42 -3.45
N LEU A 14 5.62 1.84 -2.74
CA LEU A 14 5.76 2.55 -1.49
C LEU A 14 6.40 1.64 -0.44
N LYS A 15 7.47 2.12 0.20
CA LYS A 15 8.20 1.38 1.24
C LYS A 15 8.02 2.04 2.60
N ALA A 16 8.20 1.26 3.67
CA ALA A 16 8.19 1.79 5.03
C ALA A 16 9.27 2.87 5.23
N GLU A 17 10.41 2.75 4.56
CA GLU A 17 11.48 3.76 4.59
C GLU A 17 11.02 5.14 4.10
N ASP A 18 10.14 5.20 3.09
CA ASP A 18 9.59 6.45 2.54
C ASP A 18 8.72 7.17 3.60
N ILE A 19 8.03 6.40 4.44
CA ILE A 19 7.13 6.91 5.50
C ILE A 19 7.94 7.34 6.72
N ILE A 20 8.94 6.56 7.13
CA ILE A 20 9.80 6.89 8.29
C ILE A 20 10.49 8.24 8.11
N GLN A 21 10.85 8.59 6.87
CA GLN A 21 11.46 9.87 6.53
C GLN A 21 10.45 11.03 6.48
N ASN A 22 9.15 10.74 6.49
CA ASN A 22 8.08 11.72 6.40
C ASN A 22 7.11 11.65 7.60
N PRO A 23 7.29 12.51 8.62
CA PRO A 23 6.47 12.49 9.84
C PRO A 23 4.98 12.85 9.62
N ALA A 24 4.60 13.29 8.41
CA ALA A 24 3.23 13.52 8.00
C ALA A 24 2.92 12.78 6.70
N ALA A 25 3.34 11.51 6.62
CA ALA A 25 3.18 10.65 5.46
C ALA A 25 1.69 10.51 5.06
N VAL A 26 1.34 11.14 3.94
CA VAL A 26 0.01 11.08 3.34
C VAL A 26 0.13 10.54 1.92
N PHE A 27 -0.65 9.51 1.64
CA PHE A 27 -0.79 8.91 0.32
C PHE A 27 -2.11 9.37 -0.30
N LEU A 28 -2.04 10.04 -1.44
CA LEU A 28 -3.22 10.46 -2.20
C LEU A 28 -3.58 9.37 -3.20
N VAL A 29 -4.77 8.80 -3.08
CA VAL A 29 -5.23 7.78 -4.02
C VAL A 29 -5.60 8.44 -5.35
N THR A 30 -4.96 8.00 -6.43
CA THR A 30 -5.20 8.54 -7.79
C THR A 30 -5.76 7.51 -8.76
N ASP A 31 -5.73 6.24 -8.38
CA ASP A 31 -6.26 5.14 -9.19
C ASP A 31 -7.04 4.13 -8.35
N HIS A 32 -7.87 3.33 -9.01
CA HIS A 32 -8.63 2.26 -8.39
C HIS A 32 -7.73 1.08 -7.97
N GLY A 33 -8.16 0.35 -6.96
CA GLY A 33 -7.45 -0.81 -6.46
C GLY A 33 -7.54 -2.00 -7.41
N ASN A 34 -6.41 -2.66 -7.65
CA ASN A 34 -6.29 -3.87 -8.47
C ASN A 34 -5.89 -5.06 -7.61
N ILE A 35 -6.58 -6.19 -7.76
CA ILE A 35 -6.18 -7.44 -7.12
C ILE A 35 -5.11 -8.10 -7.98
N VAL A 36 -3.97 -8.41 -7.38
CA VAL A 36 -2.85 -9.06 -8.03
C VAL A 36 -2.51 -10.33 -7.27
N GLU A 37 -2.42 -11.44 -7.99
CA GLU A 37 -1.95 -12.71 -7.42
C GLU A 37 -0.42 -12.72 -7.39
N ASN A 38 0.16 -13.02 -6.23
CA ASN A 38 1.60 -13.20 -6.13
C ASN A 38 2.02 -14.60 -6.60
N LYS A 39 3.34 -14.82 -6.78
CA LYS A 39 3.92 -16.10 -7.23
C LYS A 39 3.60 -17.33 -6.35
N PHE A 40 2.98 -17.13 -5.19
CA PHE A 40 2.58 -18.17 -4.26
C PHE A 40 1.05 -18.36 -4.23
N GLY A 41 0.31 -17.77 -5.17
CA GLY A 41 -1.15 -17.87 -5.25
C GLY A 41 -1.90 -17.02 -4.22
N ASN A 42 -1.23 -16.08 -3.54
CA ASN A 42 -1.92 -15.19 -2.60
C ASN A 42 -2.28 -13.88 -3.29
N GLU A 43 -3.54 -13.49 -3.16
CA GLU A 43 -4.06 -12.22 -3.66
C GLU A 43 -3.59 -11.06 -2.76
N ARG A 44 -3.21 -9.96 -3.41
CA ARG A 44 -2.89 -8.68 -2.77
C ARG A 44 -3.59 -7.54 -3.48
N LEU A 45 -3.97 -6.53 -2.71
CA LEU A 45 -4.59 -5.33 -3.24
C LEU A 45 -3.48 -4.29 -3.51
N HIS A 46 -3.31 -3.90 -4.77
CA HIS A 46 -2.43 -2.81 -5.17
C HIS A 46 -3.25 -1.56 -5.41
N LEU A 47 -2.90 -0.47 -4.75
CA LEU A 47 -3.55 0.82 -4.91
C LEU A 47 -2.57 1.83 -5.51
N GLY A 48 -2.94 2.42 -6.65
CA GLY A 48 -2.16 3.47 -7.29
C GLY A 48 -2.43 4.83 -6.66
N GLY A 49 -1.37 5.60 -6.45
CA GLY A 49 -1.50 6.92 -5.84
C GLY A 49 -0.23 7.75 -5.93
N GLU A 50 -0.27 8.90 -5.28
CA GLU A 50 0.84 9.83 -5.17
C GLU A 50 1.31 9.88 -3.71
N PHE A 51 2.63 9.83 -3.53
CA PHE A 51 3.29 10.06 -2.26
C PHE A 51 4.46 11.01 -2.51
N ASP A 52 4.49 12.13 -1.77
CA ASP A 52 5.55 13.15 -1.89
C ASP A 52 5.81 13.61 -3.34
N GLY A 53 4.73 13.84 -4.10
CA GLY A 53 4.82 14.26 -5.51
C GLY A 53 5.19 13.16 -6.50
N GLN A 54 5.33 11.91 -6.06
CA GLN A 54 5.71 10.78 -6.91
C GLN A 54 4.60 9.75 -7.01
N CYS A 55 4.36 9.25 -8.23
CA CYS A 55 3.45 8.12 -8.45
C CYS A 55 4.04 6.85 -7.83
N LYS A 56 3.34 6.30 -6.83
CA LYS A 56 3.72 5.06 -6.12
C LYS A 56 2.59 4.04 -6.16
N THR A 57 2.97 2.78 -6.05
CA THR A 57 2.02 1.68 -5.81
C THR A 57 2.05 1.29 -4.35
N PHE A 58 0.91 1.34 -3.67
CA PHE A 58 0.76 0.85 -2.31
C PHE A 58 0.29 -0.61 -2.34
N ASP A 59 1.16 -1.54 -1.91
CA ASP A 59 0.79 -2.94 -1.63
C ASP A 59 0.10 -3.02 -0.26
N ILE A 60 -1.20 -3.26 -0.28
CA ILE A 60 -2.07 -3.19 0.88
C ILE A 60 -2.19 -4.58 1.52
N SER A 61 -1.79 -4.66 2.79
CA SER A 61 -2.02 -5.84 3.62
C SER A 61 -3.51 -6.07 3.91
N SER A 62 -3.90 -7.29 4.25
CA SER A 62 -5.30 -7.60 4.59
C SER A 62 -5.83 -6.77 5.78
N THR A 63 -4.97 -6.42 6.74
CA THR A 63 -5.32 -5.52 7.85
C THR A 63 -5.61 -4.11 7.36
N ASN A 64 -4.72 -3.52 6.56
CA ASN A 64 -4.90 -2.18 6.02
C ASN A 64 -6.12 -2.11 5.09
N ALA A 65 -6.37 -3.16 4.29
CA ALA A 65 -7.54 -3.24 3.44
C ALA A 65 -8.84 -3.18 4.25
N ARG A 66 -8.92 -3.89 5.39
CA ARG A 66 -10.09 -3.84 6.27
C ARG A 66 -10.32 -2.46 6.87
N ILE A 67 -9.25 -1.76 7.24
CA ILE A 67 -9.32 -0.39 7.75
C ILE A 67 -9.87 0.54 6.67
N LEU A 68 -9.30 0.51 5.46
CA LEU A 68 -9.76 1.33 4.35
C LEU A 68 -11.22 1.04 3.97
N VAL A 69 -11.64 -0.23 3.99
CA VAL A 69 -13.04 -0.60 3.78
C VAL A 69 -13.95 -0.03 4.87
N SER A 70 -13.50 0.01 6.13
CA SER A 70 -14.26 0.58 7.23
C SER A 70 -14.44 2.10 7.11
N ILE A 71 -13.46 2.80 6.53
CA ILE A 71 -13.46 4.27 6.41
C ILE A 71 -14.12 4.74 5.10
N HIS A 72 -13.87 4.03 4.00
CA HIS A 72 -14.21 4.47 2.64
C HIS A 72 -15.13 3.51 1.90
N GLY A 73 -15.57 2.40 2.50
CA GLY A 73 -16.42 1.40 1.86
C GLY A 73 -15.64 0.40 1.01
N VAL A 74 -16.35 -0.59 0.45
CA VAL A 74 -15.74 -1.70 -0.31
C VAL A 74 -15.33 -1.33 -1.74
N GLU A 75 -15.90 -0.26 -2.29
CA GLU A 75 -15.71 0.14 -3.69
C GLU A 75 -14.44 0.97 -3.85
N THR A 76 -13.36 0.37 -4.34
CA THR A 76 -12.04 1.04 -4.45
C THR A 76 -12.05 2.26 -5.38
N LYS A 77 -13.03 2.38 -6.28
CA LYS A 77 -13.24 3.57 -7.11
C LYS A 77 -13.65 4.79 -6.27
N GLU A 78 -14.34 4.58 -5.16
CA GLU A 78 -14.76 5.65 -4.24
C GLU A 78 -13.59 6.17 -3.40
N TRP A 79 -12.47 5.44 -3.40
CA TRP A 79 -11.25 5.84 -2.68
C TRP A 79 -10.44 6.87 -3.48
N ILE A 80 -10.69 7.03 -4.78
CA ILE A 80 -9.98 7.99 -5.63
C ILE A 80 -10.20 9.42 -5.11
N GLY A 81 -9.10 10.17 -4.95
CA GLY A 81 -9.10 11.51 -4.38
C GLY A 81 -9.13 11.55 -2.85
N LYS A 82 -9.15 10.39 -2.17
CA LYS A 82 -9.01 10.31 -0.71
C LYS A 82 -7.53 10.32 -0.32
N SER A 83 -7.25 10.95 0.81
CA SER A 83 -5.95 10.95 1.45
C SER A 83 -5.91 9.87 2.53
N ILE A 84 -4.89 9.02 2.49
CA ILE A 84 -4.65 7.97 3.46
C ILE A 84 -3.41 8.36 4.27
N THR A 85 -3.58 8.52 5.58
CA THR A 85 -2.44 8.75 6.48
C THR A 85 -1.75 7.43 6.75
N LEU A 86 -0.43 7.45 6.65
CA LEU A 86 0.40 6.30 6.81
C LEU A 86 1.32 6.46 8.01
N ASP A 87 1.55 5.35 8.69
CA ASP A 87 2.54 5.22 9.74
C ASP A 87 3.34 3.92 9.52
N THR A 88 4.36 3.69 10.33
CA THR A 88 5.12 2.45 10.34
C THR A 88 5.07 1.77 11.69
N TYR A 89 5.08 0.45 11.67
CA TYR A 89 5.19 -0.35 12.87
C TYR A 89 6.14 -1.51 12.67
N LYS A 90 6.76 -1.96 13.76
CA LYS A 90 7.63 -3.14 13.72
C LYS A 90 6.82 -4.41 13.84
N THR A 91 7.00 -5.31 12.88
CA THR A 91 6.40 -6.64 12.88
C THR A 91 7.46 -7.72 12.79
N ARG A 92 7.15 -8.90 13.32
CA ARG A 92 8.00 -10.08 13.21
C ARG A 92 7.55 -10.92 12.01
N THR A 93 8.45 -11.16 11.07
CA THR A 93 8.23 -12.07 9.96
C THR A 93 8.25 -13.54 10.42
N SER A 94 7.73 -14.46 9.60
CA SER A 94 7.67 -15.90 9.94
C SER A 94 9.06 -16.53 10.17
N ASP A 95 10.13 -15.94 9.65
CA ASP A 95 11.53 -16.34 9.89
C ASP A 95 12.14 -15.69 11.16
N GLY A 96 11.34 -14.97 11.94
CA GLY A 96 11.73 -14.39 13.23
C GLY A 96 12.39 -13.00 13.16
N LYS A 97 12.57 -12.44 11.97
CA LYS A 97 13.17 -11.12 11.79
C LYS A 97 12.19 -10.01 12.12
N MET A 98 12.69 -8.91 12.66
CA MET A 98 11.91 -7.69 12.85
C MET A 98 12.05 -6.83 11.59
N VAL A 99 10.93 -6.42 11.02
CA VAL A 99 10.86 -5.54 9.84
C VAL A 99 9.88 -4.41 10.09
N ASP A 100 10.11 -3.27 9.48
CA ASP A 100 9.16 -2.16 9.46
C ASP A 100 8.10 -2.42 8.39
N ALA A 101 6.83 -2.30 8.78
CA ALA A 101 5.68 -2.48 7.92
C ALA A 101 4.83 -1.20 7.89
N ILE A 102 4.16 -0.97 6.78
CA ILE A 102 3.28 0.18 6.56
C ILE A 102 1.93 -0.09 7.25
N ALA A 103 1.48 0.85 8.08
CA ALA A 103 0.14 0.87 8.67
C ALA A 103 -0.67 2.03 8.10
N VAL A 104 -1.97 1.79 7.87
CA VAL A 104 -2.93 2.87 7.69
C VAL A 104 -3.30 3.40 9.06
N SER A 105 -3.08 4.70 9.28
CA SER A 105 -3.47 5.39 10.51
C SER A 105 -4.81 6.07 10.28
N GLU A 106 -5.76 5.87 11.19
CA GLU A 106 -6.97 6.67 11.23
C GLU A 106 -6.58 8.07 11.69
N LEU A 107 -6.67 9.07 10.81
CA LEU A 107 -6.78 10.45 11.29
C LEU A 107 -8.11 10.56 12.04
N GLN A 108 -8.02 10.65 13.37
CA GLN A 108 -9.10 11.12 14.24
C GLN A 108 -9.35 12.62 14.04
#